data_AF-A0A6I7WZ75-F1
#
_entry.id   AF-A0A6I7WZ75-F1
#
_cell.length_a   1.000
_cell.length_b   1.000
_cell.length_c   1.000
_cell.angle_alpha   90.00
_cell.angle_beta   90.00
_cell.angle_gamma   90.00
#
_symmetry.space_group_name_H-M   'P 1'
#
loop_
_entity.id
_entity.type
_entity.pdbx_description
1 polymer ?
#
loop_
_entity_poly.entity_id
_entity_poly.type
_entity_poly.pdbx_seq_one_letter_code
_entity_poly.pdbx_strand_id
1 'polypeptide(L)'
;MALQPFEWKDRQALIEHLFPVQKISSESYKEQMAGSGKTLTALGSYWKGRKPLILNKACILGALLPVSDDALKDLDVFELLMAMDTQSLQKRIEASLPASKHDEVDEYLVLPYNEQVRKAKRPEECGDDLFKPIWSKVNAHLGTTANTFPELMEQMGIARFGHRPKVADVFCGSGQIPFEAARLGCDVYASDLNPIACMLTWGGFNIVGASPEKRIEIDNSQKTL
;
A
#
# COMPACT_ATOMS: atom_id res chain seq x y z
N MET A 1 -3.13 12.60 21.40
CA MET A 1 -1.99 13.55 21.40
C MET A 1 -1.22 13.33 20.11
N ALA A 2 -0.63 14.34 19.51
CA ALA A 2 0.21 14.16 18.32
C ALA A 2 1.63 13.74 18.75
N LEU A 3 2.22 12.79 18.04
CA LEU A 3 3.60 12.34 18.26
C LEU A 3 4.59 13.50 18.20
N GLN A 4 5.59 13.48 19.06
CA GLN A 4 6.64 14.49 19.08
C GLN A 4 7.77 14.16 18.10
N PRO A 5 8.47 15.17 17.55
CA PRO A 5 9.65 14.93 16.72
C PRO A 5 10.68 14.05 17.44
N PHE A 6 11.20 13.04 16.75
CA PHE A 6 12.21 12.09 17.25
C PHE A 6 11.77 11.18 18.41
N GLU A 7 10.48 11.14 18.75
CA GLU A 7 9.94 10.24 19.78
C GLU A 7 10.22 8.75 19.50
N TRP A 8 10.34 8.37 18.22
CA TRP A 8 10.61 6.99 17.77
C TRP A 8 12.01 6.81 17.19
N LYS A 9 12.92 7.78 17.40
CA LYS A 9 14.27 7.77 16.82
C LYS A 9 15.01 6.45 17.07
N ASP A 10 14.92 5.92 18.29
CA ASP A 10 15.65 4.71 18.72
C ASP A 10 14.74 3.47 18.77
N ARG A 11 13.48 3.56 18.32
CA ARG A 11 12.59 2.40 18.26
C ARG A 11 12.93 1.52 17.06
N GLN A 12 13.05 0.22 17.29
CA GLN A 12 13.30 -0.77 16.24
C GLN A 12 12.18 -0.76 15.19
N ALA A 13 12.52 -1.16 13.96
CA ALA A 13 11.55 -1.25 12.88
C ALA A 13 10.74 -2.55 13.01
N LEU A 14 9.42 -2.48 12.76
CA LEU A 14 8.54 -3.63 12.93
C LEU A 14 9.02 -4.86 12.13
N ILE A 15 9.47 -4.66 10.90
CA ILE A 15 9.94 -5.74 10.00
C ILE A 15 11.12 -6.55 10.57
N GLU A 16 11.88 -5.99 11.52
CA GLU A 16 13.01 -6.69 12.16
C GLU A 16 12.54 -7.73 13.20
N HIS A 17 11.30 -7.62 13.67
CA HIS A 17 10.74 -8.46 14.74
C HIS A 17 9.47 -9.21 14.33
N LEU A 18 8.66 -8.61 13.46
CA LEU A 18 7.35 -9.09 13.08
C LEU A 18 7.04 -8.77 11.62
N PHE A 19 6.75 -9.79 10.83
CA PHE A 19 6.35 -9.64 9.45
C PHE A 19 5.48 -10.84 9.02
N PRO A 20 4.19 -10.66 8.67
CA PRO A 20 3.28 -11.77 8.36
C PRO A 20 3.53 -12.32 6.95
N VAL A 21 4.66 -13.00 6.76
CA VAL A 21 5.16 -13.48 5.46
C VAL A 21 4.12 -14.31 4.70
N GLN A 22 3.38 -15.19 5.38
CA GLN A 22 2.37 -16.05 4.74
C GLN A 22 1.21 -15.25 4.12
N LYS A 23 0.68 -14.25 4.84
CA LYS A 23 -0.39 -13.38 4.34
C LYS A 23 0.11 -12.52 3.18
N ILE A 24 1.29 -11.89 3.35
CA ILE A 24 1.92 -11.06 2.32
C ILE A 24 2.22 -11.87 1.06
N SER A 25 2.67 -13.12 1.20
CA SER A 25 2.92 -14.02 0.07
C SER A 25 1.64 -14.32 -0.71
N SER A 26 0.52 -14.55 -0.01
CA SER A 26 -0.78 -14.80 -0.65
C SER A 26 -1.27 -13.59 -1.46
N GLU A 27 -1.15 -12.38 -0.89
CA GLU A 27 -1.51 -11.14 -1.59
C GLU A 27 -0.58 -10.87 -2.79
N SER A 28 0.73 -11.06 -2.59
CA SER A 28 1.73 -10.89 -3.64
C SER A 28 1.49 -11.84 -4.81
N TYR A 29 1.12 -13.08 -4.52
CA TYR A 29 0.77 -14.07 -5.54
C TYR A 29 -0.46 -13.65 -6.33
N LYS A 30 -1.52 -13.17 -5.65
CA LYS A 30 -2.73 -12.65 -6.31
C LYS A 30 -2.40 -11.52 -7.28
N GLU A 31 -1.64 -10.52 -6.83
CA GLU A 31 -1.22 -9.42 -7.69
C GLU A 31 -0.40 -9.96 -8.87
N GLN A 32 0.53 -10.89 -8.62
CA GLN A 32 1.39 -11.44 -9.67
C GLN A 32 0.60 -12.17 -10.75
N MET A 33 -0.49 -12.85 -10.39
CA MET A 33 -1.39 -13.54 -11.31
C MET A 33 -2.42 -12.63 -12.00
N ALA A 34 -2.53 -11.36 -11.62
CA ALA A 34 -3.52 -10.44 -12.18
C ALA A 34 -3.25 -10.02 -13.65
N GLY A 35 -2.11 -10.39 -14.24
CA GLY A 35 -1.82 -10.09 -15.65
C GLY A 35 -1.92 -8.61 -15.98
N SER A 36 -2.82 -8.25 -16.90
CA SER A 36 -3.13 -6.87 -17.30
C SER A 36 -3.84 -6.05 -16.22
N GLY A 37 -4.44 -6.70 -15.20
CA GLY A 37 -5.08 -6.02 -14.07
C GLY A 37 -4.10 -5.32 -13.13
N LYS A 38 -2.79 -5.61 -13.21
CA LYS A 38 -1.75 -4.95 -12.41
C LYS A 38 -1.69 -3.45 -12.73
N THR A 39 -1.70 -2.61 -11.69
CA THR A 39 -1.77 -1.14 -11.78
C THR A 39 -0.70 -0.53 -12.72
N LEU A 40 0.54 -0.99 -12.63
CA LEU A 40 1.65 -0.45 -13.44
C LEU A 40 1.99 -1.28 -14.70
N THR A 41 1.20 -2.30 -15.04
CA THR A 41 1.54 -3.19 -16.16
C THR A 41 1.27 -2.57 -17.53
N ALA A 42 0.35 -1.61 -17.64
CA ALA A 42 0.05 -0.93 -18.90
C ALA A 42 1.27 -0.20 -19.51
N LEU A 43 2.20 0.28 -18.68
CA LEU A 43 3.38 1.01 -19.14
C LEU A 43 4.62 0.13 -19.29
N GLY A 44 4.85 -0.82 -18.36
CA GLY A 44 6.13 -1.53 -18.23
C GLY A 44 6.07 -3.05 -18.39
N SER A 45 5.15 -3.58 -19.20
CA SER A 45 4.93 -5.03 -19.34
C SER A 45 6.18 -5.83 -19.74
N TYR A 46 7.12 -5.20 -20.45
CA TYR A 46 8.39 -5.76 -20.93
C TYR A 46 9.53 -5.69 -19.91
N TRP A 47 9.39 -4.93 -18.81
CA TRP A 47 10.41 -4.84 -17.77
C TRP A 47 10.30 -6.04 -16.81
N LYS A 48 11.32 -6.90 -16.81
CA LYS A 48 11.37 -8.09 -15.93
C LYS A 48 11.71 -7.67 -14.50
N GLY A 49 11.17 -8.39 -13.50
CA GLY A 49 11.46 -8.12 -12.08
C GLY A 49 10.50 -7.15 -11.37
N ARG A 50 9.24 -7.04 -11.84
CA ARG A 50 8.19 -6.22 -11.20
C ARG A 50 7.90 -6.74 -9.79
N LYS A 51 8.11 -5.89 -8.79
CA LYS A 51 7.81 -6.19 -7.38
C LYS A 51 6.35 -5.85 -7.09
N PRO A 52 5.55 -6.77 -6.52
CA PRO A 52 4.16 -6.48 -6.18
C PRO A 52 4.00 -5.21 -5.34
N LEU A 53 3.05 -4.35 -5.68
CA LEU A 53 2.76 -3.12 -4.93
C LEU A 53 2.40 -3.43 -3.47
N ILE A 54 1.63 -4.49 -3.24
CA ILE A 54 1.28 -4.90 -1.87
C ILE A 54 2.51 -5.32 -1.06
N LEU A 55 3.50 -5.94 -1.70
CA LEU A 55 4.78 -6.26 -1.05
C LEU A 55 5.57 -5.00 -0.74
N ASN A 56 5.63 -4.04 -1.67
CA ASN A 56 6.33 -2.78 -1.44
C ASN A 56 5.67 -2.00 -0.30
N LYS A 57 4.33 -1.98 -0.23
CA LYS A 57 3.57 -1.37 0.87
C LYS A 57 3.94 -2.00 2.21
N ALA A 58 3.98 -3.34 2.26
CA ALA A 58 4.39 -4.09 3.45
C ALA A 58 5.80 -3.72 3.90
N CYS A 59 6.77 -3.65 2.99
CA CYS A 59 8.15 -3.28 3.31
C CYS A 59 8.27 -1.84 3.82
N ILE A 60 7.57 -0.88 3.20
CA ILE A 60 7.59 0.53 3.61
C ILE A 60 6.96 0.69 5.00
N LEU A 61 5.78 0.11 5.22
CA LEU A 61 5.12 0.14 6.52
C LEU A 61 5.95 -0.59 7.59
N GLY A 62 6.47 -1.77 7.28
CA GLY A 62 7.30 -2.55 8.20
C GLY A 62 8.60 -1.84 8.59
N ALA A 63 9.19 -1.04 7.70
CA ALA A 63 10.37 -0.23 7.99
C ALA A 63 10.05 1.02 8.84
N LEU A 64 8.83 1.54 8.76
CA LEU A 64 8.43 2.79 9.44
C LEU A 64 7.66 2.57 10.73
N LEU A 65 6.93 1.48 10.89
CA LEU A 65 6.21 1.19 12.12
C LEU A 65 7.21 0.86 13.25
N PRO A 66 7.01 1.38 14.47
CA PRO A 66 7.80 1.03 15.62
C PRO A 66 7.37 -0.32 16.19
N VAL A 67 8.31 -1.05 16.78
CA VAL A 67 7.98 -2.15 17.70
C VAL A 67 7.52 -1.54 19.03
N SER A 68 6.43 -2.08 19.59
CA SER A 68 5.94 -1.78 20.93
C SER A 68 6.13 -2.96 21.88
N ASP A 69 5.73 -2.78 23.14
CA ASP A 69 5.71 -3.87 24.14
C ASP A 69 4.58 -4.90 23.88
N ASP A 70 3.71 -4.64 22.90
CA ASP A 70 2.56 -5.49 22.56
C ASP A 70 2.61 -5.90 21.07
N ALA A 71 3.36 -6.97 20.81
CA ALA A 71 3.56 -7.49 19.46
C ALA A 71 2.25 -7.95 18.78
N LEU A 72 1.23 -8.36 19.54
CA LEU A 72 -0.06 -8.74 18.96
C LEU A 72 -0.79 -7.50 18.42
N LYS A 73 -0.79 -6.41 19.18
CA LYS A 73 -1.35 -5.14 18.68
C LYS A 73 -0.54 -4.56 17.52
N ASP A 74 0.78 -4.71 17.53
CA ASP A 74 1.62 -4.31 16.39
C ASP A 74 1.22 -5.05 15.11
N LEU A 75 0.99 -6.37 15.21
CA LEU A 75 0.50 -7.18 14.10
C LEU A 75 -0.91 -6.74 13.67
N ASP A 76 -1.83 -6.55 14.61
CA ASP A 76 -3.20 -6.12 14.31
C ASP A 76 -3.20 -4.79 13.55
N VAL A 77 -2.41 -3.80 13.99
CA VAL A 77 -2.28 -2.51 13.30
C VAL A 77 -1.65 -2.66 11.92
N PHE A 78 -0.63 -3.50 11.79
CA PHE A 78 -0.03 -3.79 10.49
C PHE A 78 -1.07 -4.42 9.53
N GLU A 79 -1.84 -5.39 10.00
CA GLU A 79 -2.87 -6.05 9.20
C GLU A 79 -4.01 -5.10 8.81
N LEU A 80 -4.43 -4.21 9.70
CA LEU A 80 -5.38 -3.13 9.39
C LEU A 80 -4.85 -2.24 8.26
N LEU A 81 -3.61 -1.75 8.38
CA LEU A 81 -2.98 -0.89 7.36
C LEU A 81 -2.78 -1.61 6.02
N MET A 82 -2.66 -2.93 6.04
CA MET A 82 -2.56 -3.79 4.87
C MET A 82 -3.92 -4.26 4.33
N ALA A 83 -5.03 -3.94 5.01
CA ALA A 83 -6.38 -4.44 4.71
C ALA A 83 -6.47 -5.98 4.71
N MET A 84 -5.73 -6.62 5.63
CA MET A 84 -5.65 -8.07 5.82
C MET A 84 -6.50 -8.55 7.01
N ASP A 85 -7.12 -7.64 7.75
CA ASP A 85 -8.07 -7.96 8.82
C ASP A 85 -9.41 -8.48 8.26
N THR A 86 -10.19 -9.15 9.11
CA THR A 86 -11.46 -9.77 8.72
C THR A 86 -12.47 -8.78 8.14
N GLN A 87 -12.61 -7.57 8.70
CA GLN A 87 -13.58 -6.59 8.18
C GLN A 87 -13.14 -6.06 6.81
N SER A 88 -11.84 -5.81 6.63
CA SER A 88 -11.31 -5.41 5.32
C SER A 88 -11.47 -6.52 4.29
N LEU A 89 -11.20 -7.78 4.65
CA LEU A 89 -11.39 -8.92 3.76
C LEU A 89 -12.85 -9.11 3.36
N GLN A 90 -13.78 -8.98 4.31
CA GLN A 90 -15.21 -9.02 4.03
C GLN A 90 -15.59 -8.01 2.93
N LYS A 91 -15.22 -6.73 3.11
CA LYS A 91 -15.48 -5.68 2.12
C LYS A 91 -14.82 -5.95 0.77
N ARG A 92 -13.59 -6.48 0.79
CA ARG A 92 -12.87 -6.83 -0.44
C ARG A 92 -13.55 -7.99 -1.19
N ILE A 93 -14.13 -8.96 -0.48
CA ILE A 93 -14.90 -10.08 -1.06
C ILE A 93 -16.24 -9.57 -1.60
N GLU A 94 -16.98 -8.79 -0.82
CA GLU A 94 -18.23 -8.14 -1.27
C GLU A 94 -18.00 -7.36 -2.58
N ALA A 95 -16.93 -6.57 -2.64
CA ALA A 95 -16.61 -5.79 -3.83
C ALA A 95 -16.27 -6.65 -5.08
N SER A 96 -15.98 -7.94 -4.90
CA SER A 96 -15.72 -8.90 -5.99
C SER A 96 -16.98 -9.63 -6.48
N LEU A 97 -18.05 -9.61 -5.68
CA LEU A 97 -19.29 -10.35 -5.91
C LEU A 97 -20.40 -9.43 -6.43
N PRO A 98 -21.40 -9.97 -7.15
CA PRO A 98 -22.64 -9.24 -7.38
C PRO A 98 -23.44 -9.11 -6.07
N ALA A 99 -24.24 -8.05 -5.96
CA ALA A 99 -25.06 -7.77 -4.76
C ALA A 99 -25.93 -8.96 -4.31
N SER A 100 -26.39 -9.79 -5.26
CA SER A 100 -27.20 -10.99 -4.98
C SER A 100 -26.46 -12.11 -4.25
N LYS A 101 -25.14 -12.02 -4.10
CA LYS A 101 -24.30 -13.04 -3.47
C LYS A 101 -23.62 -12.55 -2.18
N HIS A 102 -24.05 -11.41 -1.64
CA HIS A 102 -23.46 -10.87 -0.42
C HIS A 102 -23.74 -11.74 0.82
N ASP A 103 -24.85 -12.50 0.83
CA ASP A 103 -25.16 -13.44 1.90
C ASP A 103 -24.17 -14.64 1.95
N GLU A 104 -23.42 -14.89 0.87
CA GLU A 104 -22.42 -15.97 0.79
C GLU A 104 -21.05 -15.53 1.36
N VAL A 105 -20.87 -14.26 1.76
CA VAL A 105 -19.54 -13.72 2.15
C VAL A 105 -18.97 -14.42 3.37
N ASP A 106 -19.81 -14.75 4.36
CA ASP A 106 -19.41 -15.44 5.58
C ASP A 106 -18.83 -16.84 5.29
N GLU A 107 -19.29 -17.51 4.23
CA GLU A 107 -18.76 -18.81 3.81
C GLU A 107 -17.31 -18.70 3.33
N TYR A 108 -16.91 -17.55 2.76
CA TYR A 108 -15.53 -17.31 2.36
C TYR A 108 -14.64 -16.94 3.54
N LEU A 109 -15.16 -16.21 4.54
CA LEU A 109 -14.37 -15.74 5.68
C LEU A 109 -13.87 -16.87 6.61
N VAL A 110 -14.49 -18.04 6.56
CA VAL A 110 -14.04 -19.23 7.30
C VAL A 110 -12.97 -20.04 6.56
N LEU A 111 -12.71 -19.74 5.28
CA LEU A 111 -11.69 -20.44 4.50
C LEU A 111 -10.27 -20.03 4.92
N PRO A 112 -9.23 -20.81 4.59
CA PRO A 112 -7.85 -20.37 4.73
C PRO A 112 -7.57 -19.04 4.04
N TYR A 113 -6.73 -18.19 4.63
CA TYR A 113 -6.47 -16.81 4.19
C TYR A 113 -6.18 -16.69 2.67
N ASN A 114 -5.39 -17.61 2.12
CA ASN A 114 -5.05 -17.63 0.69
C ASN A 114 -6.29 -17.81 -0.21
N GLU A 115 -7.30 -18.59 0.20
CA GLU A 115 -8.56 -18.74 -0.53
C GLU A 115 -9.43 -17.50 -0.40
N GLN A 116 -9.46 -16.88 0.79
CA GLN A 116 -10.14 -15.59 0.98
C GLN A 116 -9.57 -14.54 0.03
N VAL A 117 -8.24 -14.42 -0.01
CA VAL A 117 -7.52 -13.50 -0.90
C VAL A 117 -7.80 -13.81 -2.37
N ARG A 118 -7.82 -15.08 -2.78
CA ARG A 118 -8.16 -15.43 -4.18
C ARG A 118 -9.51 -14.87 -4.60
N LYS A 119 -10.49 -14.87 -3.70
CA LYS A 119 -11.83 -14.35 -3.99
C LYS A 119 -11.96 -12.84 -3.86
N ALA A 120 -11.34 -12.25 -2.83
CA ALA A 120 -11.33 -10.83 -2.56
C ALA A 120 -10.82 -9.96 -3.73
N LYS A 121 -11.19 -8.69 -3.83
CA LYS A 121 -10.41 -7.70 -4.60
C LYS A 121 -9.09 -7.39 -3.91
N ARG A 122 -8.09 -6.91 -4.66
CA ARG A 122 -6.86 -6.37 -4.07
C ARG A 122 -7.18 -5.05 -3.35
N PRO A 123 -6.45 -4.69 -2.28
CA PRO A 123 -6.75 -3.47 -1.53
C PRO A 123 -6.77 -2.21 -2.41
N GLU A 124 -5.85 -2.10 -3.38
CA GLU A 124 -5.79 -0.96 -4.29
C GLU A 124 -6.97 -0.85 -5.28
N GLU A 125 -7.76 -1.90 -5.45
CA GLU A 125 -8.95 -1.91 -6.31
C GLU A 125 -10.22 -1.45 -5.58
N CYS A 126 -10.16 -1.29 -4.25
CA CYS A 126 -11.30 -0.99 -3.41
C CYS A 126 -11.45 0.50 -3.06
N GLY A 127 -10.45 1.32 -3.41
CA GLY A 127 -10.41 2.75 -3.09
C GLY A 127 -10.15 3.06 -1.60
N ASP A 128 -10.09 4.35 -1.29
CA ASP A 128 -9.68 4.83 0.04
C ASP A 128 -10.71 4.55 1.14
N ASP A 129 -11.99 4.37 0.76
CA ASP A 129 -13.09 4.06 1.68
C ASP A 129 -12.89 2.75 2.45
N LEU A 130 -12.07 1.83 1.89
CA LEU A 130 -11.67 0.60 2.56
C LEU A 130 -11.03 0.87 3.93
N PHE A 131 -10.21 1.93 4.04
CA PHE A 131 -9.41 2.22 5.23
C PHE A 131 -10.08 3.20 6.20
N LYS A 132 -11.20 3.84 5.84
CA LYS A 132 -11.91 4.78 6.76
C LYS A 132 -12.17 4.21 8.17
N PRO A 133 -12.59 2.94 8.36
CA PRO A 133 -12.90 2.43 9.71
C PRO A 133 -11.68 2.13 10.58
N ILE A 134 -10.48 1.99 10.01
CA ILE A 134 -9.32 1.49 10.75
C ILE A 134 -8.65 2.57 11.60
N TRP A 135 -8.81 3.84 11.23
CA TRP A 135 -8.01 4.94 11.78
C TRP A 135 -8.13 5.10 13.28
N SER A 136 -9.32 4.91 13.85
CA SER A 136 -9.50 4.97 15.30
C SER A 136 -8.64 3.94 16.04
N LYS A 137 -8.56 2.70 15.54
CA LYS A 137 -7.75 1.63 16.14
C LYS A 137 -6.26 1.86 15.93
N VAL A 138 -5.86 2.25 14.72
CA VAL A 138 -4.48 2.58 14.37
C VAL A 138 -3.97 3.71 15.26
N ASN A 139 -4.73 4.80 15.38
CA ASN A 139 -4.38 5.97 16.18
C ASN A 139 -4.30 5.66 17.67
N ALA A 140 -5.18 4.80 18.19
CA ALA A 140 -5.15 4.40 19.60
C ALA A 140 -3.86 3.65 19.98
N HIS A 141 -3.33 2.82 19.08
CA HIS A 141 -2.10 2.06 19.32
C HIS A 141 -0.84 2.87 19.03
N LEU A 142 -0.81 3.60 17.92
CA LEU A 142 0.36 4.37 17.49
C LEU A 142 0.46 5.75 18.17
N GLY A 143 -0.57 6.21 18.87
CA GLY A 143 -0.58 7.58 19.43
C GLY A 143 -0.65 8.66 18.35
N THR A 144 -1.20 8.35 17.17
CA THR A 144 -1.35 9.27 16.04
C THR A 144 -2.75 9.89 15.99
N THR A 145 -2.99 10.81 15.04
CA THR A 145 -4.31 11.39 14.75
C THR A 145 -4.65 11.36 13.25
N ALA A 146 -4.06 10.44 12.51
CA ALA A 146 -4.17 10.35 11.06
C ALA A 146 -5.51 9.77 10.61
N ASN A 147 -6.04 10.28 9.51
CA ASN A 147 -7.24 9.76 8.82
C ASN A 147 -6.94 9.35 7.37
N THR A 148 -5.67 9.43 6.95
CA THR A 148 -5.19 9.03 5.63
C THR A 148 -3.77 8.46 5.74
N PHE A 149 -3.33 7.69 4.73
CA PHE A 149 -1.95 7.21 4.69
C PHE A 149 -0.92 8.36 4.66
N PRO A 150 -1.10 9.45 3.87
CA PRO A 150 -0.14 10.56 3.90
C PRO A 150 -0.01 11.23 5.27
N GLU A 151 -1.13 11.44 5.98
CA GLU A 151 -1.09 11.95 7.36
C GLU A 151 -0.34 10.99 8.29
N LEU A 152 -0.58 9.67 8.15
CA LEU A 152 0.13 8.68 8.94
C LEU A 152 1.63 8.70 8.63
N MET A 153 2.02 8.68 7.35
CA MET A 153 3.44 8.73 6.94
C MET A 153 4.14 9.97 7.49
N GLU A 154 3.48 11.12 7.43
CA GLU A 154 4.01 12.36 7.98
C GLU A 154 4.22 12.29 9.49
N GLN A 155 3.22 11.83 10.25
CA GLN A 155 3.34 11.71 11.71
C GLN A 155 4.41 10.69 12.12
N MET A 156 4.46 9.51 11.47
CA MET A 156 5.50 8.51 11.73
C MET A 156 6.90 9.03 11.34
N GLY A 157 6.99 9.77 10.24
CA GLY A 157 8.24 10.38 9.79
C GLY A 157 8.75 11.45 10.76
N ILE A 158 7.87 12.33 11.24
CA ILE A 158 8.22 13.31 12.27
C ILE A 158 8.70 12.58 13.53
N ALA A 159 7.99 11.54 13.96
CA ALA A 159 8.37 10.75 15.13
C ALA A 159 9.72 10.04 14.97
N ARG A 160 10.06 9.50 13.80
CA ARG A 160 11.36 8.81 13.59
C ARG A 160 12.51 9.74 13.22
N PHE A 161 12.27 10.67 12.30
CA PHE A 161 13.30 11.41 11.58
C PHE A 161 13.19 12.94 11.74
N GLY A 162 12.13 13.44 12.38
CA GLY A 162 11.85 14.87 12.47
C GLY A 162 11.34 15.48 11.15
N HIS A 163 11.07 14.66 10.13
CA HIS A 163 10.53 15.09 8.84
C HIS A 163 9.78 13.94 8.16
N ARG A 164 8.98 14.26 7.13
CA ARG A 164 8.30 13.23 6.30
C ARG A 164 9.29 12.20 5.74
N PRO A 165 8.96 10.90 5.70
CA PRO A 165 9.91 9.87 5.25
C PRO A 165 10.37 10.11 3.82
N LYS A 166 11.68 10.01 3.59
CA LYS A 166 12.30 10.13 2.27
C LYS A 166 12.69 8.74 1.78
N VAL A 167 12.16 8.32 0.65
CA VAL A 167 12.44 7.03 0.02
C VAL A 167 13.23 7.26 -1.25
N ALA A 168 14.46 6.75 -1.29
CA ALA A 168 15.30 6.79 -2.47
C ALA A 168 15.45 5.37 -3.06
N ASP A 169 15.07 5.21 -4.33
CA ASP A 169 15.31 4.00 -5.10
C ASP A 169 16.22 4.33 -6.29
N VAL A 170 17.49 3.96 -6.17
CA VAL A 170 18.54 4.23 -7.17
C VAL A 170 18.62 3.18 -8.27
N PHE A 171 17.77 2.14 -8.21
CA PHE A 171 17.63 1.10 -9.23
C PHE A 171 16.14 0.81 -9.45
N CYS A 172 15.39 1.87 -9.75
CA CYS A 172 13.94 1.83 -9.68
C CYS A 172 13.27 0.95 -10.74
N GLY A 173 13.95 0.69 -11.86
CA GLY A 173 13.43 -0.13 -12.95
C GLY A 173 12.06 0.37 -13.42
N SER A 174 11.04 -0.49 -13.33
CA SER A 174 9.67 -0.13 -13.68
C SER A 174 8.89 0.65 -12.60
N GLY A 175 9.55 1.08 -11.52
CA GLY A 175 9.04 2.09 -10.60
C GLY A 175 8.08 1.62 -9.51
N GLN A 176 7.94 0.32 -9.23
CA GLN A 176 6.92 -0.17 -8.28
C GLN A 176 7.16 0.28 -6.83
N ILE A 177 8.40 0.23 -6.34
CA ILE A 177 8.75 0.71 -4.99
C ILE A 177 8.48 2.21 -4.87
N PRO A 178 9.05 3.07 -5.74
CA PRO A 178 8.86 4.50 -5.62
C PRO A 178 7.39 4.91 -5.85
N PHE A 179 6.67 4.24 -6.75
CA PHE A 179 5.21 4.45 -6.94
C PHE A 179 4.42 4.19 -5.65
N GLU A 180 4.65 3.05 -4.98
CA GLU A 180 3.93 2.72 -3.75
C GLU A 180 4.30 3.67 -2.61
N ALA A 181 5.58 4.03 -2.48
CA ALA A 181 6.02 5.00 -1.49
C ALA A 181 5.35 6.37 -1.67
N ALA A 182 5.24 6.83 -2.93
CA ALA A 182 4.57 8.10 -3.22
C ALA A 182 3.07 8.01 -2.91
N ARG A 183 2.43 6.87 -3.24
CA ARG A 183 1.00 6.64 -2.94
C ARG A 183 0.71 6.64 -1.44
N LEU A 184 1.63 6.15 -0.62
CA LEU A 184 1.50 6.20 0.83
C LEU A 184 1.72 7.62 1.39
N GLY A 185 2.39 8.50 0.65
CA GLY A 185 2.68 9.88 1.05
C GLY A 185 4.11 10.15 1.50
N CYS A 186 5.07 9.29 1.13
CA CYS A 186 6.49 9.56 1.33
C CYS A 186 7.02 10.57 0.29
N ASP A 187 8.11 11.26 0.62
CA ASP A 187 8.91 12.00 -0.36
C ASP A 187 9.77 11.02 -1.14
N VAL A 188 9.61 10.95 -2.45
CA VAL A 188 10.22 9.89 -3.26
C VAL A 188 11.24 10.43 -4.27
N TYR A 189 12.39 9.76 -4.31
CA TYR A 189 13.44 9.99 -5.28
C TYR A 189 13.71 8.68 -6.01
N ALA A 190 13.51 8.67 -7.33
CA ALA A 190 13.71 7.48 -8.14
C ALA A 190 14.75 7.76 -9.22
N SER A 191 15.71 6.85 -9.40
CA SER A 191 16.75 6.92 -10.42
C SER A 191 16.98 5.53 -11.01
N ASP A 192 17.32 5.51 -12.29
CA ASP A 192 17.83 4.35 -12.98
C ASP A 192 18.84 4.80 -14.04
N LEU A 193 19.81 3.94 -14.36
CA LEU A 193 20.74 4.20 -15.46
C LEU A 193 20.05 4.06 -16.81
N ASN A 194 19.01 3.23 -16.89
CA ASN A 194 18.27 3.02 -18.12
C ASN A 194 17.23 4.12 -18.32
N PRO A 195 17.31 4.91 -19.41
CA PRO A 195 16.35 5.99 -19.66
C PRO A 195 14.91 5.49 -19.85
N ILE A 196 14.72 4.24 -20.29
CA ILE A 196 13.40 3.63 -20.40
C ILE A 196 12.81 3.36 -19.01
N ALA A 197 13.60 2.87 -18.05
CA ALA A 197 13.16 2.72 -16.67
C ALA A 197 12.74 4.06 -16.04
N CYS A 198 13.53 5.11 -16.28
CA CYS A 198 13.19 6.47 -15.86
C CYS A 198 11.86 6.94 -16.47
N MET A 199 11.67 6.75 -17.78
CA MET A 199 10.42 7.09 -18.48
C MET A 199 9.21 6.30 -17.94
N LEU A 200 9.38 5.00 -17.69
CA LEU A 200 8.34 4.14 -17.11
C LEU A 200 7.95 4.58 -15.70
N THR A 201 8.94 4.87 -14.87
CA THR A 201 8.74 5.36 -13.51
C THR A 201 8.05 6.72 -13.52
N TRP A 202 8.48 7.63 -14.41
CA TRP A 202 7.83 8.93 -14.61
C TRP A 202 6.38 8.77 -15.06
N GLY A 203 6.09 7.87 -16.01
CA GLY A 203 4.73 7.60 -16.47
C GLY A 203 3.87 6.96 -15.38
N GLY A 204 4.45 6.08 -14.56
CA GLY A 204 3.81 5.53 -13.37
C GLY A 204 3.33 6.64 -12.44
N PHE A 205 4.18 7.62 -12.14
CA PHE A 205 3.81 8.74 -11.28
C PHE A 205 2.81 9.70 -11.91
N ASN A 206 3.11 10.19 -13.11
CA ASN A 206 2.45 11.36 -13.68
C ASN A 206 1.25 11.03 -14.56
N ILE A 207 1.08 9.76 -14.94
CA ILE A 207 -0.05 9.30 -15.75
C ILE A 207 -0.91 8.33 -14.93
N VAL A 208 -0.30 7.24 -14.44
CA VAL A 208 -1.05 6.23 -13.65
C VAL A 208 -1.36 6.77 -12.25
N GLY A 209 -0.46 7.48 -11.60
CA GLY A 209 -0.67 8.10 -10.30
C GLY A 209 -1.36 9.46 -10.32
N ALA A 210 -1.73 9.96 -11.51
CA ALA A 210 -2.33 11.29 -11.66
C ALA A 210 -3.67 11.41 -10.92
N SER A 211 -3.94 12.62 -10.41
CA SER A 211 -5.24 12.94 -9.83
C SER A 211 -6.36 12.80 -10.88
N PRO A 212 -7.63 12.60 -10.47
CA PRO A 212 -8.75 12.52 -11.39
C PRO A 212 -8.83 13.73 -12.34
N GLU A 213 -8.57 14.93 -11.83
CA GLU A 213 -8.58 16.17 -12.60
C GLU A 213 -7.47 16.16 -13.65
N LYS A 214 -6.25 15.75 -13.25
CA LYS A 214 -5.11 15.68 -14.16
C LYS A 214 -5.28 14.59 -15.22
N ARG A 215 -5.92 13.47 -14.89
CA ARG A 215 -6.28 12.44 -15.88
C ARG A 215 -7.25 12.96 -16.93
N ILE A 216 -8.31 13.69 -16.52
CA ILE A 216 -9.26 14.30 -17.45
C ILE A 216 -8.54 15.28 -18.39
N GLU A 217 -7.61 16.08 -17.86
CA GLU A 217 -6.77 16.97 -18.67
C GLU A 217 -5.96 16.19 -19.71
N ILE A 218 -5.26 15.13 -19.31
CA ILE A 218 -4.48 14.27 -20.20
C ILE A 218 -5.35 13.65 -21.29
N ASP A 219 -6.51 13.09 -20.93
CA ASP A 219 -7.44 12.46 -21.86
C ASP A 219 -7.99 13.46 -22.89
N ASN A 220 -8.26 14.70 -22.47
CA ASN A 220 -8.71 15.76 -23.36
C ASN A 220 -7.60 16.19 -24.32
N SER A 221 -6.36 16.34 -23.84
CA SER A 221 -5.22 16.66 -24.70
C SER A 221 -4.95 15.56 -25.72
N GLN A 222 -5.10 14.28 -25.34
CA GLN A 222 -4.90 13.15 -26.27
C GLN A 222 -5.93 13.12 -27.40
N LYS A 223 -7.17 13.55 -27.17
CA LYS A 223 -8.20 13.64 -28.22
C LYS A 223 -7.95 14.76 -29.24
N THR A 224 -7.07 15.71 -28.91
CA THR A 224 -6.72 16.85 -29.78
C THR A 224 -5.45 16.64 -30.59
N LEU A 225 -4.75 15.51 -30.39
CA LEU A 225 -3.59 15.07 -31.18
C LEU A 225 -4.04 14.26 -32.40
#